data_AF-A0A937WCS8-F1
#
_entry.id   AF-A0A937WCS8-F1
#
_cell.length_a   1.000
_cell.length_b   1.000
_cell.length_c   1.000
_cell.angle_alpha   90.00
_cell.angle_beta   90.00
_cell.angle_gamma   90.00
#
_symmetry.space_group_name_H-M   'P 1'
#
loop_
_entity.id
_entity.type
_entity.pdbx_description
1 polymer ?
#
loop_
_entity_poly.entity_id
_entity_poly.type
_entity_poly.pdbx_seq_one_letter_code
_entity_poly.pdbx_strand_id
1 'polypeptide(L)' 'MNEEGKLMTTIEMQQQIQRAIATFPEHKLKGVLEFVNYLAEHNLPEDFQMQMSSTAYQEWLSEENDIYDEVFKDEL' A
#
# COMPACT_ATOMS: atom_id res chain seq x y z
N MET A 1 -13.39 23.33 5.67
CA MET A 1 -12.47 23.03 6.78
C MET A 1 -11.78 21.75 6.41
N ASN A 2 -10.53 21.84 5.98
CA ASN A 2 -9.77 20.68 5.50
C ASN A 2 -9.29 19.91 6.73
N GLU A 3 -9.70 18.64 6.86
CA GLU A 3 -9.27 17.73 7.94
C GLU A 3 -7.90 17.10 7.64
N GLU A 4 -6.96 17.90 7.14
CA GLU A 4 -5.59 17.43 6.91
C GLU A 4 -4.79 17.61 8.20
N GLY A 5 -4.52 16.49 8.89
CA GLY A 5 -3.46 16.42 9.90
C GLY A 5 -3.86 16.01 11.31
N LYS A 6 -4.99 15.31 11.53
CA LYS A 6 -5.20 14.67 12.85
C LYS A 6 -4.28 13.45 12.97
N LEU A 7 -3.24 13.57 13.79
CA LEU A 7 -2.41 12.42 14.17
C LEU A 7 -3.29 11.33 14.77
N MET A 8 -3.35 10.19 14.08
CA MET A 8 -4.10 9.03 14.54
C MET A 8 -3.46 8.51 15.83
N THR A 9 -4.29 8.26 16.85
CA THR A 9 -3.81 7.68 18.10
C THR A 9 -3.41 6.22 17.89
N THR A 10 -2.51 5.71 18.73
CA THR A 10 -2.09 4.30 18.68
C THR A 10 -3.28 3.34 18.74
N ILE A 11 -4.32 3.68 19.50
CA ILE A 11 -5.53 2.87 19.67
C ILE A 11 -6.34 2.84 18.37
N GLU A 12 -6.55 4.00 17.74
CA GLU A 12 -7.25 4.08 16.45
C GLU A 12 -6.51 3.30 15.36
N MET A 13 -5.18 3.37 15.36
CA MET A 13 -4.33 2.64 14.41
C MET A 13 -4.47 1.12 14.59
N GLN A 14 -4.40 0.63 15.84
CA GLN A 14 -4.60 -0.80 16.14
C GLN A 14 -5.98 -1.29 15.69
N GLN A 15 -7.03 -0.50 15.91
CA GLN A 15 -8.39 -0.84 15.49
C GLN A 15 -8.55 -0.89 13.96
N GLN A 16 -7.86 -0.04 13.22
CA GLN A 16 -7.87 -0.11 11.76
C GLN A 16 -7.11 -1.32 11.24
N ILE A 17 -5.94 -1.62 11.82
CA ILE A 17 -5.16 -2.82 11.46
C ILE A 17 -5.97 -4.09 11.71
N GLN A 18 -6.65 -4.20 12.85
CA GLN A 18 -7.50 -5.36 13.14
C GLN A 18 -8.66 -5.50 12.14
N ARG A 19 -9.29 -4.40 11.74
CA ARG A 19 -10.33 -4.42 10.70
C ARG A 19 -9.77 -4.85 9.34
N ALA A 20 -8.61 -4.35 8.96
CA ALA A 20 -7.93 -4.79 7.75
C ALA A 20 -7.64 -6.30 7.82
N ILE A 21 -7.02 -6.78 8.90
CA ILE A 21 -6.71 -8.21 9.08
C ILE A 21 -7.95 -9.08 8.94
N ALA A 22 -9.08 -8.67 9.53
CA ALA A 22 -10.33 -9.42 9.45
C ALA A 22 -10.94 -9.48 8.03
N THR A 23 -10.53 -8.58 7.13
CA THR A 23 -11.10 -8.46 5.78
C THR A 23 -10.24 -9.14 4.72
N PHE A 24 -8.94 -9.34 4.98
CA PHE A 24 -8.02 -9.93 4.01
C PHE A 24 -8.04 -11.46 4.04
N PRO A 25 -7.97 -12.12 2.87
CA PRO A 25 -7.75 -13.57 2.80
C PRO A 25 -6.42 -13.97 3.46
N GLU A 26 -6.39 -15.12 4.13
CA GLU A 26 -5.22 -15.62 4.87
C GLU A 26 -3.92 -15.65 4.04
N HIS A 27 -4.01 -16.06 2.77
CA HIS A 27 -2.85 -16.09 1.87
C HIS A 27 -2.27 -14.70 1.58
N LYS A 28 -3.11 -13.64 1.57
CA LYS A 28 -2.63 -12.26 1.42
C LYS A 28 -2.03 -11.72 2.70
N LEU A 29 -2.60 -12.08 3.86
CA LEU A 29 -2.04 -11.71 5.16
C LEU A 29 -0.64 -12.27 5.36
N LYS A 30 -0.40 -13.51 4.94
CA LYS A 30 0.92 -14.12 4.96
C LYS A 30 1.94 -13.31 4.17
N GLY A 31 1.60 -12.92 2.93
CA GLY A 31 2.48 -12.10 2.10
C GLY A 31 2.76 -10.71 2.69
N VAL A 32 1.74 -10.08 3.29
CA VAL A 32 1.93 -8.80 4.00
C VAL A 32 2.86 -8.97 5.21
N LEU A 33 2.73 -10.04 5.98
CA LEU A 33 3.57 -10.30 7.15
C LEU A 33 5.03 -10.56 6.75
N GLU A 34 5.24 -11.37 5.71
CA GLU A 34 6.57 -11.63 5.14
C GLU A 34 7.21 -10.32 4.63
N PHE A 35 6.44 -9.47 3.96
CA PHE A 35 6.92 -8.17 3.52
C PHE A 35 7.27 -7.24 4.68
N VAL A 36 6.41 -7.11 5.69
CA VAL A 36 6.68 -6.27 6.87
C VAL A 36 7.92 -6.76 7.63
N ASN A 37 8.09 -8.07 7.79
CA ASN A 37 9.29 -8.63 8.42
C ASN A 37 10.55 -8.33 7.60
N TYR A 38 10.48 -8.47 6.27
CA TYR A 38 11.56 -8.09 5.37
C TYR A 38 11.94 -6.61 5.55
N LEU A 39 10.97 -5.71 5.66
CA LEU A 39 11.21 -4.28 5.90
C LEU A 39 11.78 -3.97 7.29
N ALA A 40 11.41 -4.76 8.31
CA ALA A 40 11.90 -4.57 9.67
C ALA A 40 13.33 -5.07 9.84
N GLU A 41 13.68 -6.16 9.16
CA GLU A 41 15.02 -6.77 9.19
C GLU A 41 16.00 -6.02 8.27
N HIS A 42 15.52 -5.55 7.14
CA HIS A 42 16.27 -4.72 6.22
C HIS A 42 15.78 -3.29 6.38
N ASN A 43 16.42 -2.53 7.29
CA ASN A 43 16.34 -1.07 7.34
C ASN A 43 16.26 -0.56 5.91
N LEU A 44 15.05 -0.16 5.48
CA LEU A 44 14.78 0.16 4.09
C LEU A 44 15.92 1.05 3.59
N PRO A 45 16.69 0.63 2.57
CA PRO A 45 17.70 1.49 2.00
C PRO A 45 17.01 2.80 1.65
N GLU A 46 17.63 3.93 1.97
CA GLU A 46 17.13 5.27 1.62
C GLU A 46 16.75 5.32 0.12
N ASP A 47 17.47 4.52 -0.68
CA ASP A 47 17.24 4.24 -2.10
C ASP A 47 15.82 3.72 -2.43
N PHE A 48 15.16 2.95 -1.56
CA PHE A 48 13.82 2.44 -1.79
C PHE A 48 12.75 3.54 -1.66
N GLN A 49 12.92 4.45 -0.69
CA GLN A 49 12.11 5.68 -0.64
C GLN A 49 12.39 6.56 -1.85
N MET A 50 13.65 6.64 -2.29
CA MET A 50 14.05 7.41 -3.46
C MET A 50 13.46 6.84 -4.76
N GLN A 51 13.40 5.51 -4.91
CA GLN A 51 12.80 4.84 -6.05
C GLN A 51 11.27 4.98 -6.08
N MET A 52 10.61 4.84 -4.92
CA MET A 52 9.15 5.00 -4.82
C MET A 52 8.69 6.47 -4.98
N SER A 53 9.59 7.44 -4.78
CA SER A 53 9.34 8.87 -5.02
C SER A 53 9.76 9.34 -6.42
N SER A 54 10.32 8.46 -7.24
CA SER A 54 10.68 8.77 -8.62
C SER A 54 9.44 9.16 -9.44
N THR A 55 9.54 10.26 -10.19
CA THR A 55 8.50 10.73 -11.10
C THR A 55 8.04 9.63 -12.06
N ALA A 56 8.97 8.81 -12.58
CA ALA A 56 8.63 7.72 -13.48
C ALA A 56 7.80 6.61 -12.82
N TYR A 57 8.04 6.35 -11.52
CA TYR A 57 7.25 5.36 -10.77
C TYR A 57 5.85 5.90 -10.44
N GLN A 58 5.75 7.19 -10.09
CA GLN A 58 4.47 7.86 -9.85
C GLN A 58 3.64 7.99 -11.13
N GLU A 59 4.28 8.28 -12.27
CA GLU A 59 3.64 8.25 -13.59
C GLU A 59 3.15 6.85 -13.94
N TRP A 60 3.94 5.79 -13.66
CA TRP A 60 3.50 4.41 -13.91
C TRP A 60 2.27 4.00 -13.09
N LEU A 61 2.13 4.53 -11.86
CA LEU A 61 0.96 4.32 -11.01
C LEU A 61 -0.22 5.25 -11.32
N SER A 62 -0.10 6.17 -12.28
CA SER A 62 -1.17 7.11 -12.58
C SER A 62 -2.37 6.40 -13.22
N GLU A 63 -3.57 6.95 -13.02
CA GLU A 63 -4.80 6.47 -13.67
C GLU A 63 -4.70 6.52 -15.20
N GLU A 64 -3.86 7.39 -15.76
CA GLU A 64 -3.59 7.46 -17.20
C GLU A 64 -2.86 6.21 -17.72
N ASN A 65 -2.14 5.50 -16.85
CA ASN A 65 -1.44 4.25 -17.16
C ASN A 65 -2.15 3.00 -16.61
N ASP A 66 -3.34 3.15 -16.01
CA ASP A 66 -4.14 2.03 -15.53
C ASP A 66 -4.90 1.35 -16.68
N ILE A 67 -4.15 0.63 -17.50
CA ILE A 67 -4.65 -0.04 -18.70
C ILE A 67 -5.47 -1.31 -18.39
N TYR A 68 -5.51 -1.76 -17.13
CA TYR A 68 -6.22 -2.99 -16.76
C TYR A 68 -7.71 -2.86 -17.03
N ASP A 69 -8.29 -1.71 -16.75
CA ASP A 69 -9.69 -1.45 -17.05
C ASP A 69 -9.98 -1.44 -18.54
N GLU A 70 -8.99 -1.18 -19.42
CA GLU A 70 -9.16 -1.17 -20.88
C GLU A 70 -8.93 -2.53 -21.55
N VAL A 71 -7.93 -3.28 -21.08
CA VAL A 71 -7.53 -4.57 -21.66
C VAL A 71 -8.56 -5.66 -21.37
N PHE A 72 -9.27 -5.56 -20.24
CA PHE A 72 -10.21 -6.59 -19.78
C PHE A 72 -11.69 -6.17 -19.92
N LYS A 73 -12.00 -5.12 -20.71
CA LYS A 73 -13.40 -4.64 -20.93
C LYS A 73 -14.32 -5.70 -21.54
N ASP A 74 -13.76 -6.64 -22.31
CA ASP A 74 -14.52 -7.63 -23.08
C ASP A 74 -14.72 -8.96 -22.33
N GLU A 75 -14.25 -9.09 -21.08
CA GLU A 75 -14.32 -10.35 -20.31
C GLU A 75 -15.54 -10.47 -19.36
N LEU A 76 -16.64 -9.75 -19.61
CA LEU A 76 -17.87 -9.77 -18.78
C LEU A 76 -19.09 -10.41 -19.48
#